data_AF-A0A811U658-F1
#
_entry.id   AF-A0A811U658-F1
#
_cell.length_a   1.000
_cell.length_b   1.000
_cell.length_c   1.000
_cell.angle_alpha   90.00
_cell.angle_beta   90.00
_cell.angle_gamma   90.00
#
_symmetry.space_group_name_H-M   'P 1'
#
loop_
_entity.id
_entity.type
_entity.pdbx_description
1 polymer ?
#
loop_
_entity_poly.entity_id
_entity_poly.type
_entity_poly.pdbx_seq_one_letter_code
_entity_poly.pdbx_strand_id
1 'polypeptide(L)'
;MAQPIIHDDSALIQSFPIPINPTALTYKATKRIKEIATPREKGVGESDLKENPFSISPNALKARTTARIKELAEPKEYENAHIRENPFAISPAALKAKASPRIIELAKPKGSS
;
A
#
# COMPACT_ATOMS: atom_id res chain seq x y z
N MET A 1 13.75 -33.37 -3.72
CA MET A 1 14.04 -32.04 -4.33
C MET A 1 13.00 -31.83 -5.43
N ALA A 2 12.07 -30.89 -5.29
CA ALA A 2 11.08 -30.62 -6.34
C ALA A 2 11.71 -29.70 -7.40
N GLN A 3 11.56 -30.05 -8.68
CA GLN A 3 12.02 -29.20 -9.78
C GLN A 3 10.97 -28.13 -10.10
N PRO A 4 11.38 -26.92 -10.51
CA PRO A 4 10.46 -25.86 -10.88
C PRO A 4 9.67 -26.26 -12.14
N ILE A 5 8.35 -26.05 -12.09
CA ILE A 5 7.47 -26.19 -13.26
C ILE A 5 7.68 -24.94 -14.11
N ILE A 6 8.28 -25.12 -15.29
CA ILE A 6 8.45 -24.03 -16.26
C ILE A 6 7.15 -23.94 -17.07
N HIS A 7 6.44 -22.82 -16.95
CA HIS A 7 5.29 -22.51 -17.80
C HIS A 7 5.78 -21.93 -19.13
N ASP A 8 5.24 -22.44 -20.24
CA ASP A 8 5.56 -21.94 -21.57
C ASP A 8 4.71 -20.69 -21.87
N ASP A 9 5.27 -19.53 -21.56
CA ASP A 9 4.63 -18.23 -21.77
C ASP A 9 4.83 -17.69 -23.20
N SER A 10 5.41 -18.47 -24.12
CA SER A 10 5.68 -18.02 -25.50
C SER A 10 4.43 -17.54 -26.24
N ALA A 11 3.24 -18.08 -25.90
CA ALA A 11 1.96 -17.64 -26.44
C ALA A 11 1.47 -16.28 -25.91
N LEU A 12 2.00 -15.81 -24.77
CA LEU A 12 1.71 -14.48 -24.21
C LEU A 12 2.60 -13.39 -24.79
N ILE A 13 3.69 -13.78 -25.45
CA ILE A 13 4.66 -12.86 -26.05
C ILE A 13 4.17 -12.49 -27.45
N GLN A 14 3.41 -11.40 -27.55
CA GLN A 14 3.16 -10.78 -28.86
C GLN A 14 4.46 -10.18 -29.39
N SER A 15 4.87 -10.59 -30.59
CA SER A 15 6.03 -10.00 -31.26
C SER A 15 5.71 -8.57 -31.70
N PHE A 16 6.59 -7.64 -31.35
CA PHE A 16 6.46 -6.25 -31.78
C PHE A 16 6.96 -6.08 -33.23
N PRO A 17 6.33 -5.18 -34.02
CA PRO A 17 5.27 -4.24 -33.63
C PRO A 17 3.87 -4.87 -33.62
N ILE A 18 3.06 -4.48 -32.63
CA ILE A 18 1.67 -4.92 -32.52
C ILE A 18 0.90 -4.39 -33.74
N PRO A 19 0.22 -5.25 -34.51
CA PRO A 19 -0.57 -4.81 -35.65
C PRO A 19 -1.73 -3.92 -35.16
N ILE A 20 -1.83 -2.72 -35.72
CA ILE A 20 -2.93 -1.78 -35.44
C ILE A 20 -3.93 -1.73 -36.59
N ASN A 21 -5.14 -1.23 -36.31
CA ASN A 21 -6.14 -1.01 -37.34
C ASN A 21 -5.67 0.08 -38.34
N PRO A 22 -5.70 -0.16 -39.67
CA PRO A 22 -5.25 0.81 -40.66
C PRO A 22 -6.02 2.14 -40.61
N THR A 23 -7.27 2.16 -40.13
CA THR A 23 -8.04 3.39 -39.90
C THR A 23 -7.42 4.31 -38.85
N ALA A 24 -6.66 3.76 -37.89
CA ALA A 24 -5.95 4.56 -36.90
C ALA A 24 -4.85 5.43 -37.54
N LEU A 25 -4.23 4.96 -38.64
CA LEU A 25 -3.20 5.71 -39.37
C LEU A 25 -3.76 6.92 -40.12
N THR A 26 -5.03 6.86 -40.53
CA THR A 26 -5.70 7.90 -41.34
C THR A 26 -6.69 8.74 -40.55
N TYR A 27 -6.80 8.50 -39.24
CA TYR A 27 -7.77 9.16 -38.38
C TYR A 27 -7.51 10.67 -38.27
N LYS A 28 -8.58 11.47 -38.43
CA LYS A 28 -8.55 12.93 -38.23
C LYS A 28 -9.10 13.28 -36.86
N ALA A 29 -8.28 13.91 -36.02
CA ALA A 29 -8.67 14.31 -34.68
C ALA A 29 -9.88 15.26 -34.70
N THR A 30 -10.88 14.98 -33.85
CA THR A 30 -12.03 15.85 -33.64
C THR A 30 -11.62 17.18 -33.00
N LYS A 31 -12.48 18.19 -33.11
CA LYS A 31 -12.27 19.50 -32.47
C LYS A 31 -11.98 19.36 -30.98
N ARG A 32 -12.75 18.50 -30.28
CA ARG A 32 -12.59 18.27 -28.84
C ARG A 32 -11.24 17.67 -28.46
N ILE A 33 -10.74 16.71 -29.26
CA ILE A 33 -9.42 16.11 -29.02
C ILE A 33 -8.33 17.18 -29.14
N LYS A 34 -8.44 18.09 -30.11
CA LYS A 34 -7.49 19.21 -30.28
C LYS A 34 -7.53 20.18 -29.10
N GLU A 35 -8.72 20.51 -28.59
CA GLU A 35 -8.89 21.38 -27.41
C GLU A 35 -8.28 20.78 -26.14
N ILE A 36 -8.42 19.46 -25.93
CA ILE A 36 -7.84 18.81 -24.74
C ILE A 36 -6.33 18.61 -24.89
N ALA A 37 -5.84 18.41 -26.12
CA ALA A 37 -4.42 18.26 -26.40
C ALA A 37 -3.62 19.57 -26.17
N THR A 38 -4.26 20.73 -26.21
CA THR A 38 -3.59 21.99 -25.87
C THR A 38 -3.41 22.12 -24.36
N PRO A 39 -2.19 22.45 -23.88
CA PRO A 39 -1.97 22.69 -22.46
C PRO A 39 -2.79 23.88 -22.00
N ARG A 40 -3.29 23.82 -20.77
CA ARG A 40 -4.00 24.95 -20.17
C ARG A 40 -3.01 26.07 -19.93
N GLU A 41 -3.27 27.24 -20.51
CA GLU A 41 -2.54 28.46 -20.18
C GLU A 41 -2.86 28.83 -18.73
N LYS A 42 -1.86 28.72 -17.87
CA LYS A 42 -1.92 29.21 -16.49
C LYS A 42 -1.79 30.73 -16.53
N GLY A 43 -2.63 31.44 -15.78
CA GLY A 43 -2.58 32.90 -15.72
C GLY A 43 -1.24 33.40 -15.14
N VAL A 44 -0.88 34.66 -15.42
CA VAL A 44 0.28 35.32 -14.79
C VAL A 44 0.05 35.33 -13.27
N GLY A 45 0.76 34.45 -12.55
CA GLY A 45 0.61 34.25 -11.09
C GLY A 45 0.27 32.82 -10.67
N GLU A 46 -0.08 31.92 -11.59
CA GLU A 46 -0.30 30.49 -11.33
C GLU A 46 0.98 29.66 -11.53
N SER A 47 2.14 30.19 -11.12
CA SER A 47 3.30 29.32 -10.93
C SER A 47 3.08 28.48 -9.67
N ASP A 48 3.16 27.16 -9.78
CA ASP A 48 3.12 26.26 -8.61
C ASP A 48 4.30 26.54 -7.64
N LEU A 49 5.27 27.32 -8.11
CA LEU A 49 6.37 27.88 -7.35
C LEU A 49 5.94 29.24 -6.80
N LYS A 50 5.54 29.26 -5.52
CA LYS A 50 5.46 30.49 -4.74
C LYS A 50 6.87 31.09 -4.64
N GLU A 51 7.00 32.41 -4.79
CA GLU A 51 8.28 33.15 -4.75
C GLU A 51 9.12 32.82 -3.50
N ASN A 52 8.47 32.49 -2.38
CA ASN A 52 9.09 31.86 -1.23
C ASN A 52 8.20 30.72 -0.70
N PRO A 53 8.54 29.45 -0.95
CA PRO A 53 7.71 28.30 -0.54
C PRO A 53 7.63 28.13 0.98
N PHE A 54 8.57 28.69 1.74
CA PHE A 54 8.59 28.64 3.20
C PHE A 54 7.98 29.89 3.86
N SER A 55 7.44 30.82 3.06
CA SER A 55 6.78 32.02 3.61
C SER A 55 5.44 31.68 4.28
N ILE A 56 5.41 31.87 5.60
CA ILE A 56 4.22 31.70 6.43
C ILE A 56 3.49 33.05 6.55
N SER A 57 2.17 33.05 6.49
CA SER A 57 1.39 34.28 6.67
C SER A 57 1.44 34.76 8.13
N PRO A 58 1.40 36.08 8.39
CA PRO A 58 1.42 36.60 9.76
C PRO A 58 0.24 36.13 10.61
N ASN A 59 -0.90 35.80 9.98
CA ASN A 59 -2.07 35.25 10.67
C ASN A 59 -1.83 33.81 11.12
N ALA A 60 -1.13 32.99 10.32
CA ALA A 60 -0.76 31.64 10.71
C ALA A 60 0.18 31.63 11.93
N LEU A 61 1.09 32.61 12.05
CA LEU A 61 1.97 32.76 13.22
C LEU A 61 1.22 33.16 14.50
N LYS A 62 0.09 33.85 14.37
CA LYS A 62 -0.74 34.33 15.51
C LYS A 62 -1.90 33.40 15.84
N ALA A 63 -2.11 32.35 15.05
CA ALA A 63 -3.23 31.45 15.20
C ALA A 63 -3.16 30.73 16.57
N ARG A 64 -4.30 30.67 17.26
CA ARG A 64 -4.46 29.93 18.52
C ARG A 64 -5.29 28.69 18.28
N THR A 65 -4.89 27.58 18.90
CA THR A 65 -5.65 26.32 18.83
C THR A 65 -7.01 26.45 19.51
N THR A 66 -8.04 25.88 18.88
CA THR A 66 -9.39 25.84 19.45
C THR A 66 -9.47 24.85 20.61
N ALA A 67 -10.48 25.00 21.47
CA ALA A 67 -10.71 24.07 22.58
C ALA A 67 -10.81 22.61 22.09
N ARG A 68 -11.55 22.38 20.99
CA ARG A 68 -11.69 21.04 20.40
C ARG A 68 -10.38 20.41 19.96
N ILE A 69 -9.47 21.21 19.38
CA ILE A 69 -8.15 20.70 18.97
C ILE A 69 -7.33 20.30 20.20
N LYS A 70 -7.43 21.04 21.31
CA LYS A 70 -6.76 20.68 22.57
C LYS A 70 -7.28 19.37 23.13
N GLU A 71 -8.60 19.19 23.20
CA GLU A 71 -9.23 17.92 23.63
C GLU A 71 -8.78 16.74 22.76
N LEU A 72 -8.73 16.91 21.44
CA LEU A 72 -8.30 15.85 20.53
C LEU A 72 -6.80 15.53 20.60
N ALA A 73 -6.00 16.50 21.07
CA ALA A 73 -4.57 16.29 21.28
C ALA A 73 -4.28 15.54 22.58
N GLU A 74 -5.25 15.42 23.50
CA GLU A 74 -5.08 14.61 24.70
C GLU A 74 -5.00 13.12 24.33
N PRO A 75 -4.00 12.38 24.85
CA PRO A 75 -3.86 10.97 24.55
C PRO A 75 -5.03 10.20 25.15
N LYS A 76 -5.57 9.26 24.37
CA LYS A 76 -6.61 8.35 24.85
C LYS A 76 -5.95 7.19 25.61
N GLU A 77 -6.29 7.04 26.88
CA GLU A 77 -5.89 5.89 27.67
C GLU A 77 -6.70 4.65 27.26
N TYR A 78 -6.03 3.52 27.09
CA TYR A 78 -6.63 2.23 26.80
C TYR A 78 -6.18 1.23 27.85
N GLU A 79 -7.11 0.41 28.35
CA GLU A 79 -6.74 -0.71 29.22
C GLU A 79 -6.03 -1.80 28.40
N ASN A 80 -4.82 -2.18 28.85
CA ASN A 80 -4.03 -3.24 28.22
C ASN A 80 -4.58 -4.65 28.57
N ALA A 81 -5.78 -4.97 28.10
CA ALA A 81 -6.42 -6.26 28.37
C ALA A 81 -5.74 -7.47 27.70
N HIS A 82 -4.89 -7.24 26.70
CA HIS A 82 -4.29 -8.30 25.87
C HIS A 82 -2.84 -8.62 26.19
N ILE A 83 -2.19 -7.81 27.04
CA ILE A 83 -0.80 -8.01 27.43
C ILE A 83 -0.81 -8.70 28.78
N ARG A 84 -0.22 -9.90 28.84
CA ARG A 84 0.01 -10.57 30.12
C ARG A 84 1.10 -9.81 30.87
N GLU A 85 0.92 -9.62 32.18
CA GLU A 85 1.90 -9.01 33.09
C GLU A 85 3.31 -9.60 32.92
N ASN A 86 3.41 -10.92 32.73
CA ASN A 86 4.65 -11.59 32.36
C ASN A 86 4.50 -12.30 31.00
N PRO A 87 5.15 -11.80 29.94
CA PRO A 87 5.12 -12.41 28.60
C PRO A 87 5.68 -13.83 28.55
N PHE A 88 6.57 -14.19 29.48
CA PHE A 88 7.24 -15.49 29.55
C PHE A 88 6.54 -16.47 30.51
N ALA A 89 5.42 -16.08 31.13
CA ALA A 89 4.70 -16.97 32.03
C ALA A 89 3.99 -18.10 31.25
N ILE A 90 4.39 -19.33 31.57
CA ILE A 90 3.80 -20.57 31.03
C ILE A 90 2.72 -21.06 31.99
N SER A 91 1.57 -21.50 31.47
CA SER A 91 0.49 -22.01 32.32
C SER A 91 0.84 -23.40 32.88
N PRO A 92 0.38 -23.76 34.10
CA PRO A 92 0.60 -25.10 34.66
C PRO A 92 0.02 -26.22 33.80
N ALA A 93 -1.07 -25.93 33.07
CA ALA A 93 -1.67 -26.86 32.12
C ALA A 93 -0.74 -27.15 30.94
N ALA A 94 -0.06 -26.12 30.40
CA ALA A 94 0.93 -26.31 29.34
C ALA A 94 2.14 -27.12 29.82
N LEU A 95 2.60 -26.91 31.06
CA LEU A 95 3.70 -27.70 31.64
C LEU A 95 3.34 -29.19 31.85
N LYS A 96 2.06 -29.48 32.14
CA LYS A 96 1.57 -30.84 32.36
C LYS A 96 1.04 -31.51 31.08
N ALA A 97 0.97 -30.79 29.98
CA ALA A 97 0.40 -31.28 28.74
C ALA A 97 1.24 -32.43 28.17
N LYS A 98 0.58 -33.51 27.78
CA LYS A 98 1.21 -34.65 27.09
C LYS A 98 0.70 -34.69 25.66
N ALA A 99 1.60 -34.97 24.72
CA ALA A 99 1.24 -35.12 23.31
C ALA A 99 0.28 -36.31 23.12
N SER A 100 -0.71 -36.15 22.24
CA SER A 100 -1.61 -37.26 21.89
C SER A 100 -0.91 -38.25 20.95
N PRO A 101 -1.35 -39.53 20.91
CA PRO A 101 -0.77 -40.53 20.00
C PRO A 101 -0.72 -40.06 18.54
N ARG A 102 -1.78 -39.41 18.07
CA ARG A 102 -1.86 -38.85 16.71
C ARG A 102 -0.82 -37.74 16.45
N ILE A 103 -0.59 -36.86 17.43
CA ILE A 103 0.45 -35.81 17.30
C ILE A 103 1.83 -36.46 17.20
N ILE A 104 2.08 -37.52 17.98
CA ILE A 104 3.34 -38.27 17.94
C ILE A 104 3.54 -38.95 16.58
N GLU A 105 2.49 -39.56 16.02
CA GLU A 105 2.54 -40.16 14.68
C GLU A 105 2.83 -39.13 13.58
N LEU A 106 2.15 -37.99 13.62
CA LEU A 106 2.34 -36.89 12.65
C LEU A 106 3.71 -36.22 12.77
N ALA A 107 4.29 -36.20 13.98
CA ALA A 107 5.63 -35.63 14.20
C ALA A 107 6.75 -36.50 13.62
N LYS A 108 6.48 -37.75 13.23
CA LYS A 108 7.47 -38.58 12.53
C LYS A 108 7.71 -38.01 11.13
N PRO A 109 8.97 -37.82 10.71
CA PRO A 109 9.25 -37.37 9.36
C PRO A 109 8.72 -38.39 8.36
N LYS A 110 8.12 -37.93 7.26
CA LYS A 110 7.83 -38.82 6.13
C LYS A 110 9.19 -39.27 5.59
N GLY A 111 9.48 -40.56 5.72
CA GLY A 111 10.75 -41.12 5.28
C GLY A 111 11.07 -40.67 3.85
N SER A 112 12.28 -40.16 3.66
CA SER A 112 12.89 -40.03 2.35
C SER A 112 13.18 -41.45 1.83
N SER A 113 12.17 -42.08 1.23
CA SER A 113 12.34 -43.25 0.37
C SER A 113 12.60 -42.80 -1.05
#